data_AF-A0A933B9N2-F1
#
_entry.id   AF-A0A933B9N2-F1
#
_cell.length_a   1.000
_cell.length_b   1.000
_cell.length_c   1.000
_cell.angle_alpha   90.00
_cell.angle_beta   90.00
_cell.angle_gamma   90.00
#
_symmetry.space_group_name_H-M   'P 1'
#
loop_
_entity.id
_entity.type
_entity.pdbx_description
1 polymer ?
#
loop_
_entity_poly.entity_id
_entity_poly.type
_entity_poly.pdbx_seq_one_letter_code
_entity_poly.pdbx_strand_id
1 'polypeptide(L)' 'MIRGYVDAVIEYGVKVWDIAPMAAFARATGRVMCDFSGRPSFSGPQMILAHPSLAKQIVQILHG' A
#
# COMPACT_ATOMS: atom_id res chain seq x y z
N MET A 1 2.22 8.71 -7.61
CA MET A 1 0.91 8.04 -7.52
C MET A 1 -0.27 8.92 -7.96
N ILE A 2 -0.39 10.19 -7.51
CA ILE A 2 -1.43 11.15 -7.98
C ILE A 2 -1.10 11.78 -9.34
N ARG A 3 0.20 11.92 -9.67
CA ARG A 3 0.71 12.52 -10.91
C ARG A 3 1.89 11.75 -11.52
N GLY A 4 2.03 10.46 -11.18
CA GLY A 4 3.14 9.63 -11.71
C GLY A 4 4.52 9.81 -11.08
N TYR A 5 4.72 10.71 -10.11
CA TYR A 5 6.05 10.92 -9.49
C TYR A 5 6.60 9.76 -8.64
N VAL A 6 5.76 8.80 -8.26
CA VAL A 6 6.10 7.67 -7.38
C VAL A 6 5.21 6.48 -7.74
N ASP A 7 5.79 5.28 -7.83
CA ASP A 7 5.07 4.05 -8.22
C ASP A 7 4.53 3.25 -7.04
N ALA A 8 5.20 3.31 -5.88
CA ALA A 8 4.80 2.65 -4.65
C ALA A 8 5.21 3.44 -3.40
N VAL A 9 4.45 3.28 -2.33
CA VAL A 9 4.82 3.69 -0.97
C VAL A 9 4.87 2.43 -0.11
N ILE A 10 5.93 2.28 0.66
CA ILE A 10 6.14 1.15 1.58
C ILE A 10 6.52 1.75 2.93
N GLU A 11 5.76 1.45 3.98
CA GLU A 11 5.99 2.03 5.29
C GLU A 11 5.79 1.01 6.41
N TYR A 12 6.60 1.14 7.46
CA TYR A 12 6.57 0.31 8.66
C TYR A 12 6.37 1.18 9.90
N GLY A 13 5.57 0.70 10.86
CA GLY A 13 5.24 1.43 12.09
C GLY A 13 4.22 2.55 11.88
N VAL A 14 3.47 2.53 10.77
CA VAL A 14 2.49 3.57 10.47
C VAL A 14 1.28 3.46 11.41
N LYS A 15 0.77 4.60 11.89
CA LYS A 15 -0.42 4.62 12.76
C LYS A 15 -1.68 4.61 11.91
N VAL A 16 -2.75 4.04 12.43
CA VAL A 16 -4.05 3.95 11.73
C VAL A 16 -4.57 5.31 11.23
N TRP A 17 -4.30 6.38 11.98
CA TRP A 17 -4.70 7.74 11.63
C TRP A 17 -3.98 8.28 10.38
N ASP A 18 -2.74 7.84 10.15
CA ASP A 18 -1.95 8.21 8.97
C ASP A 18 -2.39 7.38 7.73
N ILE A 19 -2.90 6.17 7.97
CA ILE A 19 -3.38 5.24 6.93
C ILE A 19 -4.80 5.60 6.44
N ALA A 20 -5.67 6.09 7.32
CA ALA A 20 -7.09 6.29 7.00
C ALA A 20 -7.32 7.19 5.77
N PRO A 21 -6.63 8.33 5.58
CA PRO A 21 -6.73 9.11 4.35
C PRO A 21 -6.21 8.35 3.11
N MET A 22 -5.17 7.53 3.28
CA MET A 22 -4.58 6.73 2.19
C MET A 22 -5.53 5.62 1.71
N ALA A 23 -6.37 5.09 2.60
CA ALA A 23 -7.40 4.11 2.25
C ALA A 23 -8.41 4.66 1.24
N ALA A 24 -8.94 5.85 1.54
CA ALA A 24 -9.88 6.55 0.65
C ALA A 24 -9.22 6.90 -0.69
N PHE A 25 -7.95 7.35 -0.62
CA PHE A 25 -7.14 7.64 -1.79
C PHE A 25 -6.93 6.43 -2.70
N ALA A 26 -6.56 5.27 -2.13
CA ALA A 26 -6.33 4.04 -2.88
C ALA A 26 -7.58 3.64 -3.68
N ARG A 27 -8.74 3.67 -3.01
CA ARG A 27 -10.04 3.40 -3.64
C ARG A 27 -10.36 4.36 -4.78
N ALA A 28 -10.11 5.65 -4.59
CA ALA A 28 -10.42 6.68 -5.60
C ALA A 28 -9.51 6.61 -6.83
N THR A 29 -8.33 6.00 -6.72
CA THR A 29 -7.31 5.99 -7.79
C THR A 29 -7.04 4.61 -8.40
N GLY A 30 -7.85 3.61 -8.03
CA GLY A 30 -7.65 2.23 -8.47
C GLY A 30 -6.34 1.61 -7.98
N ARG A 31 -5.77 2.16 -6.91
CA ARG A 31 -4.60 1.61 -6.23
C ARG A 31 -5.05 0.66 -5.13
N VAL A 32 -4.15 -0.22 -4.73
CA VAL A 32 -4.38 -1.15 -3.62
C VAL A 32 -3.53 -0.75 -2.44
N MET A 33 -4.10 -0.96 -1.26
CA MET A 33 -3.38 -0.87 0.00
C MET A 33 -3.43 -2.22 0.70
N CYS A 34 -2.27 -2.78 1.02
CA CYS A 34 -2.14 -4.09 1.65
C CYS A 34 -0.97 -4.13 2.65
N ASP A 35 -0.99 -5.14 3.52
CA ASP A 35 0.16 -5.46 4.37
C ASP A 35 1.27 -6.18 3.57
N PHE A 36 2.36 -6.52 4.25
CA PHE A 36 3.49 -7.19 3.60
C PHE A 36 3.17 -8.63 3.17
N SER A 37 2.09 -9.23 3.68
CA SER A 37 1.54 -10.51 3.21
C SER A 37 0.62 -10.36 1.99
N GLY A 38 0.42 -9.14 1.50
CA GLY A 38 -0.49 -8.85 0.39
C GLY A 38 -1.97 -8.87 0.77
N ARG A 39 -2.31 -8.91 2.06
CA ARG A 39 -3.71 -8.88 2.50
C ARG A 39 -4.19 -7.43 2.57
N PRO A 40 -5.42 -7.12 2.12
CA PRO A 40 -6.01 -5.81 2.34
C PRO A 40 -5.99 -5.48 3.83
N SER A 41 -5.32 -4.38 4.19
CA SER A 41 -5.15 -3.98 5.59
C SER A 41 -5.13 -2.46 5.69
N PHE A 42 -5.83 -1.97 6.70
CA PHE A 42 -6.03 -0.53 6.97
C PHE A 42 -5.64 -0.16 8.40
N SER A 43 -5.17 -1.13 9.18
CA SER A 43 -4.95 -0.99 10.63
C SER A 43 -3.64 -1.60 11.11
N GLY A 44 -2.91 -2.31 10.24
CA GLY A 44 -1.61 -2.90 10.58
C GLY A 44 -0.46 -1.89 10.51
N PRO A 45 0.67 -2.18 11.17
CA PRO A 45 1.84 -1.29 11.15
C PRO A 45 2.56 -1.28 9.80
N GLN A 46 2.21 -2.19 8.90
CA GLN A 46 2.85 -2.39 7.60
C GLN A 46 1.89 -1.98 6.50
N MET A 47 2.38 -1.17 5.57
CA MET A 47 1.57 -0.67 4.46
C MET A 47 2.38 -0.69 3.17
N ILE A 48 1.77 -1.28 2.14
CA ILE A 48 2.14 -1.11 0.74
C ILE A 48 0.97 -0.41 0.08
N LEU A 49 1.25 0.70 -0.61
CA LEU A 49 0.31 1.37 -1.50
C LEU A 49 0.92 1.37 -2.90
N ALA A 50 0.27 0.74 -3.88
CA ALA A 50 0.81 0.57 -5.24
C ALA A 50 -0.30 0.29 -6.28
N HIS A 51 0.08 0.23 -7.56
CA HIS A 51 -0.73 -0.47 -8.57
C HIS A 51 -0.87 -1.96 -8.20
N PRO A 52 -2.01 -2.63 -8.46
CA PRO A 52 -2.21 -4.04 -8.11
C PRO A 52 -1.08 -4.97 -8.57
N SER A 53 -0.60 -4.83 -9.81
CA SER A 53 0.49 -5.67 -10.33
C SER A 53 1.82 -5.43 -9.60
N LEU A 54 2.11 -4.18 -9.24
CA LEU A 54 3.34 -3.82 -8.53
C LEU A 54 3.28 -4.24 -7.07
N ALA A 55 2.13 -4.08 -6.40
CA ALA A 55 1.92 -4.59 -5.04
C ALA A 55 2.22 -6.09 -4.94
N LYS A 56 1.76 -6.87 -5.93
CA LYS A 56 2.04 -8.30 -6.01
C LYS A 56 3.54 -8.60 -6.14
N GLN A 57 4.25 -7.86 -6.99
CA GLN A 57 5.70 -8.00 -7.15
C GLN A 57 6.45 -7.64 -5.87
N ILE A 58 6.05 -6.55 -5.19
CA ILE A 58 6.65 -6.14 -3.91
C ILE A 58 6.47 -7.26 -2.87
N VAL A 59 5.26 -7.82 -2.74
CA VAL A 59 4.99 -8.92 -1.80
C VAL A 59 5.84 -10.16 -2.12
N GLN A 60 6.06 -10.47 -3.41
CA GLN A 60 6.95 -11.56 -3.81
C GLN A 60 8.40 -11.28 -3.38
N ILE A 61 8.91 -10.08 -3.67
CA ILE A 61 10.27 -9.67 -3.29
C ILE A 61 10.48 -9.72 -1.77
N LEU A 62 9.48 -9.34 -0.97
CA LEU A 62 9.56 -9.36 0.49
C LEU A 62 9.65 -10.78 1.07
N HIS A 63 9.23 -11.81 0.32
CA HIS A 63 9.19 -13.19 0.80
C HIS A 63 10.27 -14.13 0.20
N GLY A 64 11.02 -13.68 -0.81
CA GLY A 64 12.05 -14.48 -1.48
C GLY A 64 11.48 -15.35 -2.59
#